data_AF-A0A7X3DK34-F1
#
_entry.id   AF-A0A7X3DK34-F1
#
_cell.length_a   1.000
_cell.length_b   1.000
_cell.length_c   1.000
_cell.angle_alpha   90.00
_cell.angle_beta   90.00
_cell.angle_gamma   90.00
#
_symmetry.space_group_name_H-M   'P 1'
#
loop_
_entity.id
_entity.type
_entity.pdbx_description
1 polymer ?
#
loop_
_entity_poly.entity_id
_entity_poly.type
_entity_poly.pdbx_seq_one_letter_code
_entity_poly.pdbx_strand_id
1 'polypeptide(L)'
;MRFFADYDRSAAVLYAHQWAYGRNPAFYDYENVGGDCTNFASQCVFAGSGVMNFTPDFGWYYIDANQKSPSWTGVPYFWNFMTRQAPSVGPVAQPCALEDLQPGDLVQLSFNGQEFQHTPVVVRVTAPITLETVLIAAHSYDADNRPLSTYTFQDIRFLHVLGTIRP
;
A
#
# COMPACT_ATOMS: atom_id res chain seq x y z
N MET A 1 -3.95 -5.64 25.58
CA MET A 1 -4.08 -4.34 24.88
C MET A 1 -3.01 -4.31 23.82
N ARG A 2 -3.35 -4.20 22.54
CA ARG A 2 -2.36 -4.05 21.46
C ARG A 2 -1.94 -2.59 21.44
N PHE A 3 -0.68 -2.28 21.75
CA PHE A 3 -0.15 -0.93 21.60
C PHE A 3 0.46 -0.82 20.20
N PHE A 4 -0.27 -0.19 19.29
CA PHE A 4 0.29 0.26 18.02
C PHE A 4 0.91 1.64 18.23
N ALA A 5 2.08 1.88 17.66
CA ALA A 5 2.50 3.26 17.42
C ALA A 5 1.66 3.82 16.27
N ASP A 6 1.30 5.10 16.36
CA ASP A 6 0.49 5.74 15.34
C ASP A 6 1.19 5.68 13.97
N TYR A 7 0.46 5.17 12.99
CA TYR A 7 0.83 5.25 11.58
C TYR A 7 0.53 6.66 11.10
N ASP A 8 1.56 7.37 10.63
CA ASP A 8 1.40 8.73 10.10
C ASP A 8 0.79 8.67 8.70
N ARG A 9 -0.55 8.68 8.68
CA ARG A 9 -1.36 8.71 7.46
C ARG A 9 -1.03 9.92 6.60
N SER A 10 -0.75 11.07 7.21
CA SER A 10 -0.41 12.29 6.49
C SER A 10 0.94 12.15 5.79
N ALA A 11 1.95 11.57 6.43
CA ALA A 11 3.24 11.29 5.80
C ALA A 11 3.10 10.30 4.62
N ALA A 12 2.29 9.26 4.76
CA ALA A 12 2.02 8.32 3.66
C ALA A 12 1.36 9.01 2.45
N VAL A 13 0.37 9.87 2.69
CA VAL A 13 -0.33 10.62 1.64
C VAL A 13 0.56 11.67 0.99
N LEU A 14 1.35 12.41 1.79
CA LEU A 14 2.31 13.39 1.27
C LEU A 14 3.36 12.71 0.38
N TYR A 15 3.86 11.55 0.79
CA TYR A 15 4.77 10.75 -0.02
C TYR A 15 4.11 10.34 -1.35
N ALA A 16 2.87 9.88 -1.29
CA ALA A 16 2.12 9.47 -2.47
C ALA A 16 1.98 10.63 -3.47
N HIS A 17 1.54 11.81 -3.03
CA HIS A 17 1.45 12.99 -3.89
C HIS A 17 2.81 13.42 -4.47
N GLN A 18 3.88 13.34 -3.67
CA GLN A 18 5.21 13.74 -4.13
C GLN A 18 5.73 12.84 -5.25
N TRP A 19 5.48 11.54 -5.16
CA TRP A 19 6.11 10.53 -6.02
C TRP A 19 5.17 9.87 -7.03
N ALA A 20 3.87 10.18 -7.04
CA ALA A 20 2.92 9.57 -7.97
C ALA A 20 3.32 9.68 -9.46
N TYR A 21 4.01 10.75 -9.84
CA TYR A 21 4.48 11.01 -11.22
C TYR A 21 6.00 10.84 -11.40
N GLY A 22 6.68 10.26 -10.41
CA GLY A 22 8.14 10.11 -10.43
C GLY A 22 8.59 8.85 -9.71
N ARG A 23 9.91 8.67 -9.59
CA ARG A 23 10.48 7.55 -8.84
C ARG A 23 11.44 8.11 -7.79
N ASN A 24 11.23 7.74 -6.53
CA ASN A 24 12.15 8.14 -5.48
C ASN A 24 13.50 7.45 -5.68
N PRO A 25 14.60 8.20 -5.89
CA PRO A 25 15.92 7.62 -6.18
C PRO A 25 16.49 6.78 -5.03
N ALA A 26 15.91 6.83 -3.82
CA ALA A 26 16.25 5.93 -2.73
C ALA A 26 15.81 4.47 -2.96
N PHE A 27 14.90 4.24 -3.91
CA PHE A 27 14.36 2.92 -4.24
C PHE A 27 14.60 2.60 -5.71
N TYR A 28 14.75 1.32 -6.03
CA TYR A 28 14.91 0.87 -7.41
C TYR A 28 13.64 1.14 -8.21
N ASP A 29 13.81 1.49 -9.47
CA ASP A 29 12.72 1.74 -10.40
C ASP A 29 12.22 0.42 -11.00
N TYR A 30 11.00 0.03 -10.64
CA TYR A 30 10.40 -1.24 -11.07
C TYR A 30 9.47 -1.10 -12.28
N GLU A 31 9.35 0.09 -12.88
CA GLU A 31 8.39 0.39 -13.95
C GLU A 31 8.41 -0.65 -15.08
N ASN A 32 9.61 -1.07 -15.49
CA ASN A 32 9.82 -1.93 -16.66
C ASN A 32 10.07 -3.41 -16.32
N VAL A 33 10.03 -3.79 -15.04
CA VAL A 33 10.32 -5.17 -14.58
C VAL A 33 9.19 -5.79 -13.76
N GLY A 34 8.14 -5.01 -13.47
CA GLY A 34 6.99 -5.45 -12.69
C GLY A 34 7.16 -5.28 -11.19
N GLY A 35 6.03 -5.20 -10.48
CA GLY A 35 5.97 -5.00 -9.03
C GLY A 35 5.98 -3.53 -8.58
N ASP A 36 6.04 -2.58 -9.52
CA ASP A 36 6.16 -1.16 -9.18
C ASP A 36 4.97 -0.59 -8.42
N CYS A 37 3.75 -1.08 -8.70
CA CYS A 37 2.57 -0.65 -7.94
C CYS A 37 2.71 -0.95 -6.44
N THR A 38 3.13 -2.16 -6.07
CA THR A 38 3.35 -2.54 -4.68
C THR A 38 4.60 -1.89 -4.10
N ASN A 39 5.65 -1.70 -4.91
CA ASN A 39 6.84 -0.97 -4.49
C ASN A 39 6.48 0.46 -4.06
N PHE A 40 5.72 1.18 -4.87
CA PHE A 40 5.21 2.51 -4.54
C PHE A 40 4.32 2.51 -3.29
N ALA A 41 3.37 1.58 -3.22
CA ALA A 41 2.52 1.43 -2.03
C ALA A 41 3.35 1.15 -0.76
N SER A 42 4.36 0.30 -0.87
CA SER A 42 5.26 -0.02 0.24
C SER A 42 6.07 1.21 0.67
N GLN A 43 6.56 2.02 -0.27
CA GLN A 43 7.23 3.27 0.06
C GLN A 43 6.30 4.26 0.78
N CYS A 44 5.05 4.39 0.34
CA CYS A 44 4.06 5.24 1.02
C CYS A 44 3.80 4.74 2.46
N VAL A 45 3.58 3.44 2.63
CA VAL A 45 3.42 2.83 3.96
C VAL A 45 4.67 2.97 4.81
N PHE A 46 5.86 2.93 4.21
CA PHE A 46 7.11 3.14 4.93
C PHE A 46 7.26 4.59 5.39
N ALA A 47 6.88 5.56 4.56
CA ALA A 47 6.86 6.97 4.94
C ALA A 47 5.94 7.22 6.16
N GLY A 48 4.81 6.53 6.25
CA GLY A 48 3.91 6.62 7.40
C GLY A 48 4.28 5.76 8.62
N SER A 49 4.92 4.61 8.42
CA SER A 49 5.26 3.67 9.52
C SER A 49 6.65 3.90 10.11
N GLY A 50 7.61 4.33 9.29
CA GLY A 50 9.01 4.55 9.64
C GLY A 50 9.78 3.27 10.03
N VAL A 51 9.18 2.09 9.88
CA VAL A 51 9.78 0.82 10.31
C VAL A 51 9.53 -0.27 9.28
N MET A 52 10.61 -0.94 8.86
CA MET A 52 10.55 -2.17 8.08
C MET A 52 10.70 -3.40 8.98
N ASN A 53 10.23 -4.54 8.48
CA ASN A 53 10.45 -5.83 9.10
C ASN A 53 11.47 -6.62 8.27
N PHE A 54 12.70 -6.76 8.77
CA PHE A 54 13.80 -7.44 8.08
C PHE A 54 13.86 -8.96 8.33
N THR A 55 12.78 -9.60 8.78
CA THR A 55 12.73 -11.07 8.84
C THR A 55 12.95 -11.63 7.44
N PRO A 56 13.97 -12.48 7.21
CA PRO A 56 14.23 -13.07 5.90
C PRO A 56 13.00 -13.81 5.38
N ASP A 57 12.71 -13.66 4.08
CA ASP A 57 11.63 -14.31 3.32
C ASP A 57 10.18 -13.95 3.73
N PHE A 58 9.92 -13.69 5.01
CA PHE A 58 8.58 -13.49 5.59
C PHE A 58 8.33 -12.06 6.10
N GLY A 59 9.35 -11.22 6.13
CA GLY A 59 9.26 -9.83 6.55
C GLY A 59 8.60 -8.94 5.50
N TRP A 60 8.78 -7.63 5.67
CA TRP A 60 8.42 -6.58 4.73
C TRP A 60 9.51 -5.52 4.77
N TYR A 61 10.43 -5.58 3.81
CA TYR A 61 11.61 -4.74 3.79
C TYR A 61 12.16 -4.55 2.38
N TYR A 62 12.91 -3.46 2.25
CA TYR A 62 13.73 -3.15 1.10
C TYR A 62 15.08 -2.62 1.58
N ILE A 63 16.15 -3.22 1.09
CA ILE A 63 17.53 -2.74 1.26
C ILE A 63 18.02 -2.23 -0.10
N ASP A 64 17.91 -3.10 -1.10
CA ASP A 64 18.20 -2.78 -2.50
C ASP A 64 17.39 -3.70 -3.45
N ALA A 65 17.61 -3.54 -4.75
CA ALA A 65 16.87 -4.29 -5.77
C ALA A 65 16.99 -5.82 -5.64
N ASN A 66 18.15 -6.30 -5.16
CA ASN A 66 18.49 -7.71 -4.97
C ASN A 66 18.17 -8.19 -3.54
N GLN A 67 18.10 -7.28 -2.57
CA GLN A 67 17.85 -7.56 -1.16
C GLN A 67 16.55 -6.90 -0.70
N LYS A 68 15.42 -7.56 -0.97
CA LYS A 68 14.08 -7.15 -0.55
C LYS A 68 13.18 -8.37 -0.32
N SER A 69 12.14 -8.22 0.48
CA SER A 69 11.15 -9.27 0.66
C SER A 69 10.17 -9.36 -0.54
N PRO A 70 9.59 -10.54 -0.81
CA PRO A 70 8.50 -10.67 -1.78
C PRO A 70 7.30 -9.76 -1.48
N SER A 71 7.03 -9.49 -0.20
CA SER A 71 5.96 -8.60 0.27
C SER A 71 6.20 -7.13 -0.04
N TRP A 72 7.42 -6.69 -0.34
CA TRP A 72 7.69 -5.30 -0.70
C TRP A 72 7.18 -4.96 -2.11
N THR A 73 7.29 -5.90 -3.06
CA THR A 73 6.94 -5.68 -4.47
C THR A 73 5.79 -6.53 -5.00
N GLY A 74 5.36 -7.57 -4.28
CA GLY A 74 4.32 -8.50 -4.71
C GLY A 74 2.96 -8.29 -4.03
N VAL A 75 1.91 -8.06 -4.82
CA VAL A 75 0.55 -7.74 -4.34
C VAL A 75 -0.01 -8.78 -3.34
N PRO A 76 0.04 -10.10 -3.60
CA PRO A 76 -0.48 -11.09 -2.64
C PRO A 76 0.37 -11.19 -1.37
N TYR A 77 1.70 -11.07 -1.50
CA TYR A 77 2.62 -11.16 -0.36
C TYR A 77 2.52 -9.92 0.55
N PHE A 78 2.31 -8.74 -0.05
CA PHE A 78 2.02 -7.51 0.69
C PHE A 78 0.75 -7.66 1.53
N TRP A 79 -0.34 -8.16 0.92
CA TRP A 79 -1.58 -8.43 1.65
C TRP A 79 -1.36 -9.37 2.83
N ASN A 80 -0.67 -10.49 2.61
CA ASN A 80 -0.40 -11.48 3.65
C ASN A 80 0.40 -10.90 4.81
N PHE A 81 1.43 -10.08 4.51
CA PHE A 81 2.20 -9.42 5.56
C PHE A 81 1.34 -8.42 6.32
N MET A 82 0.64 -7.52 5.63
CA MET A 82 -0.15 -6.47 6.25
C MET A 82 -1.27 -7.02 7.14
N THR A 83 -1.89 -8.14 6.74
CA THR A 83 -3.03 -8.78 7.44
C THR A 83 -2.65 -9.96 8.34
N ARG A 84 -1.35 -10.13 8.62
CA ARG A 84 -0.82 -11.23 9.42
C ARG A 84 -1.48 -11.31 10.81
N GLN A 85 -1.75 -12.54 11.25
CA GLN A 85 -2.34 -12.79 12.56
C GLN A 85 -1.29 -12.82 13.68
N ALA A 86 -0.12 -13.39 13.39
CA ALA A 86 1.00 -13.43 14.33
C ALA A 86 1.64 -12.03 14.44
N PRO A 87 1.69 -11.41 15.63
CA PRO A 87 2.31 -10.11 15.81
C PRO A 87 3.80 -10.16 15.46
N SER A 88 4.26 -9.20 14.67
CA SER A 88 5.67 -8.96 14.39
C SER A 88 5.88 -7.49 14.05
N VAL A 89 7.12 -7.02 14.14
CA VAL A 89 7.51 -5.63 13.82
C VAL A 89 6.96 -5.20 12.44
N GLY A 90 6.63 -3.92 12.28
CA GLY A 90 6.19 -3.32 11.02
C GLY A 90 4.71 -2.94 10.99
N PRO A 91 4.23 -2.37 9.86
CA PRO A 91 2.85 -1.90 9.71
C PRO A 91 1.86 -3.07 9.77
N VAL A 92 0.66 -2.82 10.29
CA VAL A 92 -0.44 -3.80 10.35
C VAL A 92 -1.70 -3.17 9.79
N ALA A 93 -2.42 -3.90 8.97
CA ALA A 93 -3.72 -3.53 8.44
C ALA A 93 -4.73 -4.67 8.60
N GLN A 94 -6.00 -4.35 8.39
CA GLN A 94 -7.07 -5.33 8.31
C GLN A 94 -7.91 -5.14 7.06
N PRO A 95 -8.56 -6.20 6.55
CA PRO A 95 -9.62 -6.05 5.58
C PRO A 95 -10.71 -5.13 6.14
N CYS A 96 -11.21 -4.21 5.32
CA CYS A 96 -12.28 -3.30 5.71
C CYS A 96 -13.31 -3.14 4.58
N ALA A 97 -14.42 -2.48 4.87
CA ALA A 97 -15.38 -2.08 3.85
C ALA A 97 -14.94 -0.78 3.15
N LEU A 98 -15.60 -0.42 2.05
CA LEU A 98 -15.27 0.79 1.28
C LEU A 98 -15.45 2.06 2.14
N GLU A 99 -16.52 2.08 2.93
CA GLU A 99 -16.92 3.14 3.84
C GLU A 99 -15.94 3.37 5.01
N ASP A 100 -15.08 2.40 5.31
CA ASP A 100 -14.08 2.51 6.38
C ASP A 100 -12.75 3.11 5.89
N LEU A 101 -12.60 3.29 4.57
CA LEU A 101 -11.35 3.79 3.99
C LEU A 101 -11.02 5.20 4.49
N GLN A 102 -9.74 5.40 4.77
CA GLN A 102 -9.16 6.68 5.12
C GLN A 102 -7.93 6.95 4.24
N PRO A 103 -7.54 8.23 4.06
CA PRO A 103 -6.25 8.55 3.45
C PRO A 103 -5.10 7.78 4.14
N GLY A 104 -4.17 7.25 3.35
CA GLY A 104 -3.09 6.39 3.80
C GLY A 104 -3.44 4.89 3.86
N ASP A 105 -4.70 4.52 3.62
CA ASP A 105 -5.11 3.12 3.41
C ASP A 105 -4.78 2.65 1.99
N LEU A 106 -4.93 1.34 1.75
CA LEU A 106 -4.59 0.72 0.48
C LEU A 106 -5.80 0.01 -0.11
N VAL A 107 -5.84 -0.06 -1.43
CA VAL A 107 -6.81 -0.87 -2.18
C VAL A 107 -6.03 -1.92 -2.95
N GLN A 108 -6.63 -3.08 -3.19
CA GLN A 108 -6.10 -4.04 -4.16
C GLN A 108 -7.16 -4.44 -5.17
N LEU A 109 -6.78 -4.45 -6.44
CA LEU A 109 -7.66 -4.75 -7.57
C LEU A 109 -7.25 -6.06 -8.24
N SER A 110 -8.24 -6.84 -8.64
CA SER A 110 -8.10 -7.96 -9.56
C SER A 110 -8.76 -7.60 -10.89
N PHE A 111 -7.98 -7.64 -11.97
CA PHE A 111 -8.51 -7.36 -13.30
C PHE A 111 -9.11 -8.60 -13.99
N ASN A 112 -8.69 -9.79 -13.55
CA ASN A 112 -9.13 -11.07 -14.11
C ASN A 112 -10.06 -11.89 -13.18
N GLY A 113 -10.31 -11.42 -11.96
CA GLY A 113 -11.15 -12.09 -10.96
C GLY A 113 -10.52 -13.33 -10.32
N GLN A 114 -9.25 -13.64 -10.63
CA GLN A 114 -8.54 -14.82 -10.12
C GLN A 114 -7.48 -14.44 -9.09
N GLU A 115 -6.75 -13.35 -9.34
CA GLU A 115 -5.67 -12.87 -8.49
C GLU A 115 -5.65 -11.35 -8.40
N PHE A 116 -5.22 -10.83 -7.25
CA PHE A 116 -5.02 -9.39 -7.07
C PHE A 116 -3.67 -8.97 -7.63
N GLN A 117 -3.68 -7.94 -8.47
CA GLN A 117 -2.57 -7.58 -9.36
C GLN A 117 -2.13 -6.12 -9.22
N HIS A 118 -2.91 -5.28 -8.54
CA HIS A 118 -2.62 -3.86 -8.40
C HIS A 118 -2.86 -3.38 -6.97
N THR A 119 -1.97 -2.52 -6.44
CA THR A 119 -2.08 -1.93 -5.09
C THR A 119 -1.99 -0.39 -5.15
N PRO A 120 -3.08 0.33 -5.45
CA PRO A 120 -3.11 1.79 -5.34
C PRO A 120 -3.25 2.26 -3.87
N VAL A 121 -2.78 3.47 -3.59
CA VAL A 121 -2.79 4.11 -2.26
C VAL A 121 -3.94 5.10 -2.20
N VAL A 122 -4.77 5.08 -1.16
CA VAL A 122 -5.84 6.06 -0.94
C VAL A 122 -5.23 7.39 -0.49
N VAL A 123 -5.46 8.46 -1.26
CA VAL A 123 -4.94 9.80 -0.95
C VAL A 123 -6.03 10.76 -0.48
N ARG A 124 -7.29 10.51 -0.87
CA ARG A 124 -8.42 11.32 -0.43
C ARG A 124 -9.71 10.50 -0.36
N VAL A 125 -10.53 10.78 0.63
CA VAL A 125 -11.89 10.23 0.77
C VAL A 125 -12.84 11.37 1.09
N THR A 126 -13.97 11.44 0.37
CA THR A 126 -15.00 12.48 0.58
C THR A 126 -16.37 11.84 0.71
N ALA A 127 -17.21 12.34 1.62
CA ALA A 127 -18.58 11.84 1.78
C ALA A 127 -19.50 12.32 0.62
N PRO A 128 -20.44 11.49 0.14
CA PRO A 128 -20.62 10.07 0.48
C PRO A 128 -19.46 9.22 -0.04
N ILE A 129 -19.00 8.24 0.75
CA ILE A 129 -17.86 7.39 0.39
C ILE A 129 -18.30 6.37 -0.67
N THR A 130 -17.75 6.51 -1.88
CA THR A 130 -18.05 5.71 -3.06
C THR A 130 -16.77 5.52 -3.87
N LEU A 131 -16.76 4.64 -4.88
CA LEU A 131 -15.60 4.50 -5.76
C LEU A 131 -15.23 5.81 -6.49
N GLU A 132 -16.19 6.71 -6.73
CA GLU A 132 -15.93 8.01 -7.36
C GLU A 132 -15.26 9.01 -6.41
N THR A 133 -15.62 8.96 -5.13
CA THR A 133 -15.19 9.94 -4.12
C THR A 133 -13.97 9.48 -3.32
N VAL A 134 -13.55 8.23 -3.50
CA VAL A 134 -12.24 7.69 -3.08
C VAL A 134 -11.24 7.95 -4.19
N LEU A 135 -10.26 8.81 -3.90
CA LEU A 135 -9.15 9.09 -4.81
C LEU A 135 -7.90 8.34 -4.40
N ILE A 136 -7.17 7.89 -5.40
CA ILE A 136 -5.95 7.12 -5.24
C ILE A 136 -4.75 7.77 -5.94
N ALA A 137 -3.57 7.35 -5.49
CA ALA A 137 -2.31 7.48 -6.23
C ALA A 137 -1.73 6.10 -6.54
N ALA A 138 -1.07 5.96 -7.69
CA ALA A 138 -0.42 4.72 -8.12
C ALA A 138 0.59 4.98 -9.24
N HIS A 139 1.65 4.17 -9.32
CA HIS A 139 2.56 4.19 -10.48
C HIS A 139 1.99 3.51 -11.73
N SER A 140 0.91 2.73 -11.63
CA SER A 140 0.25 2.24 -12.85
C SER A 140 -0.45 3.40 -13.55
N TYR A 141 0.09 3.75 -14.73
CA TYR A 141 -0.26 4.95 -15.50
C TYR A 141 0.11 6.28 -14.81
N ASP A 142 1.00 6.27 -13.81
CA ASP A 142 1.41 7.44 -13.01
C ASP A 142 0.23 8.35 -12.67
N ALA A 143 -0.57 7.92 -11.69
CA ALA A 143 -1.81 8.55 -11.29
C ALA A 143 -1.68 9.19 -9.91
N ASP A 144 -2.17 10.42 -9.78
CA ASP A 144 -2.46 11.08 -8.50
C ASP A 144 -3.88 11.64 -8.54
N ASN A 145 -4.54 11.68 -7.38
CA ASN A 145 -5.91 12.15 -7.22
C ASN A 145 -6.89 11.54 -8.26
N ARG A 146 -6.65 10.28 -8.66
CA ARG A 146 -7.47 9.58 -9.65
C ARG A 146 -8.67 8.94 -8.94
N PRO A 147 -9.91 9.12 -9.41
CA PRO A 147 -11.05 8.40 -8.83
C PRO A 147 -10.92 6.90 -9.01
N LEU A 148 -11.17 6.13 -7.95
CA LEU A 148 -11.08 4.68 -7.96
C LEU A 148 -12.06 4.03 -8.95
N SER A 149 -13.21 4.68 -9.18
CA SER A 149 -14.24 4.33 -10.19
C SER A 149 -13.70 4.25 -11.62
N THR A 150 -12.56 4.89 -11.93
CA THR A 150 -11.97 4.89 -13.27
C THR A 150 -11.14 3.65 -13.58
N TYR A 151 -10.99 2.73 -12.62
CA TYR A 151 -10.39 1.42 -12.85
C TYR A 151 -11.47 0.42 -13.24
N THR A 152 -11.23 -0.33 -14.32
CA THR A 152 -12.03 -1.51 -14.67
C THR A 152 -11.45 -2.72 -13.96
N PHE A 153 -12.18 -3.34 -13.05
CA PHE A 153 -11.76 -4.54 -12.29
C PHE A 153 -12.90 -5.55 -12.18
N GLN A 154 -12.56 -6.81 -11.90
CA GLN A 154 -13.52 -7.88 -11.64
C GLN A 154 -13.69 -8.15 -10.14
N ASP A 155 -12.67 -7.88 -9.33
CA ASP A 155 -12.72 -7.99 -7.88
C ASP A 155 -11.89 -6.89 -7.20
N ILE A 156 -12.26 -6.54 -5.97
CA ILE A 156 -11.67 -5.45 -5.18
C ILE A 156 -11.64 -5.78 -3.69
N ARG A 157 -10.55 -5.41 -3.03
CA ARG A 157 -10.42 -5.51 -1.57
C ARG A 157 -9.71 -4.28 -0.99
N PHE A 158 -9.99 -4.00 0.27
CA PHE A 158 -9.52 -2.79 0.97
C PHE A 158 -8.69 -3.17 2.20
N LEU A 159 -7.69 -2.35 2.52
CA LEU A 159 -6.80 -2.51 3.66
C LEU A 159 -6.82 -1.24 4.51
N HIS A 160 -7.44 -1.31 5.68
CA HIS A 160 -7.38 -0.25 6.68
C HIS A 160 -6.15 -0.41 7.57
N VAL A 161 -5.21 0.53 7.51
CA VAL A 161 -3.96 0.48 8.30
C VAL A 161 -4.24 0.83 9.76
N LEU A 162 -3.98 -0.13 10.66
CA LEU A 162 -4.26 0.00 12.09
C LEU A 162 -3.14 0.72 12.85
N GLY A 163 -1.92 0.70 12.34
CA GLY A 163 -0.76 1.27 13.01
C GLY A 163 0.52 0.48 12.73
N THR A 164 1.55 0.72 13.54
CA THR A 164 2.86 0.07 13.40
C THR A 164 3.29 -0.59 14.70
N ILE A 165 3.72 -1.85 14.62
CA ILE A 165 4.38 -2.54 15.74
C ILE A 165 5.87 -2.18 15.69
N ARG A 166 6.38 -1.60 16.78
CA ARG A 166 7.81 -1.22 16.90
C ARG A 166 8.62 -2.34 17.60
N PRO A 167 9.96 -2.39 17.39
CA PRO A 167 10.85 -3.30 18.09
C PRO A 167 10.82 -3.16 19.61
#